data_AF-A0AAW8ASD7-F1
#
_entry.id   AF-A0AAW8ASD7-F1
#
_cell.length_a   1.000
_cell.length_b   1.000
_cell.length_c   1.000
_cell.angle_alpha   90.00
_cell.angle_beta   90.00
_cell.angle_gamma   90.00
#
_symmetry.space_group_name_H-M   'P 1'
#
loop_
_entity.id
_entity.type
_entity.pdbx_description
1 polymer ?
#
loop_
_entity_poly.entity_id
_entity_poly.type
_entity_poly.pdbx_seq_one_letter_code
_entity_poly.pdbx_strand_id
1 'polypeptide(L)' 'VVLSAGKVEQVGSPLELYEHPCNLFVAGFIGSPKMNFIEAEIAALGDGRVDVKLSGSKLVLRTRVDGGSAAVGDKV' A
#
# COMPACT_ATOMS: atom_id res chain seq x y z
N VAL A 1 -11.17 13.99 -8.37
CA VAL A 1 -12.12 12.93 -7.95
C VAL A 1 -11.78 11.66 -8.69
N VAL A 2 -11.73 10.52 -8.01
CA VAL A 2 -11.55 9.18 -8.58
C VAL A 2 -12.85 8.39 -8.38
N LEU A 3 -13.34 7.78 -9.46
CA LEU A 3 -14.60 7.04 -9.51
C LEU A 3 -14.35 5.60 -9.97
N SER A 4 -15.02 4.63 -9.35
CA SER A 4 -15.04 3.23 -9.76
C SER A 4 -16.48 2.69 -9.73
N ALA A 5 -16.94 2.12 -10.84
CA ALA A 5 -18.28 1.52 -10.95
C ALA A 5 -19.43 2.41 -10.42
N GLY A 6 -19.36 3.73 -10.64
CA GLY A 6 -20.37 4.69 -10.19
C GLY A 6 -20.27 5.09 -8.72
N LYS A 7 -19.23 4.65 -7.99
CA LYS A 7 -18.93 5.04 -6.61
C LYS A 7 -17.70 5.94 -6.57
N VAL A 8 -17.73 6.92 -5.67
CA VAL A 8 -16.56 7.79 -5.39
C VAL A 8 -15.59 7.00 -4.52
N GLU A 9 -14.37 6.79 -5.02
CA GLU A 9 -13.29 6.11 -4.29
C GLU A 9 -12.49 7.10 -3.46
N GLN A 10 -12.11 8.23 -4.05
CA GLN A 10 -11.37 9.29 -3.36
C GLN A 10 -11.60 10.66 -4.01
N VAL A 11 -11.60 11.71 -3.19
CA VAL A 11 -11.61 13.10 -3.63
C VAL A 11 -10.38 13.77 -3.04
N GLY A 12 -9.63 14.50 -3.85
CA GLY A 12 -8.40 15.17 -3.44
C GLY A 12 -7.74 15.87 -4.63
N SER A 13 -6.66 16.60 -4.35
CA SER A 13 -5.81 17.19 -5.39
C SER A 13 -5.06 16.11 -6.18
N PRO A 14 -4.58 16.38 -7.41
CA PRO A 14 -3.83 15.38 -8.16
C PRO A 14 -2.62 14.80 -7.41
N LEU A 15 -1.91 15.64 -6.64
CA LEU A 15 -0.76 15.20 -5.86
C LEU A 15 -1.18 14.32 -4.68
N GLU A 16 -2.23 14.71 -3.96
CA GLU A 16 -2.78 13.93 -2.84
C GLU A 16 -3.26 12.54 -3.29
N LEU A 17 -3.92 12.47 -4.44
CA LEU A 17 -4.38 11.19 -5.02
C LEU A 17 -3.21 10.29 -5.45
N TYR A 18 -2.04 10.85 -5.73
CA TYR A 18 -0.84 10.11 -6.09
C TYR A 18 -0.01 9.69 -4.87
N GLU A 19 0.22 10.60 -3.92
CA GLU A 19 1.08 10.37 -2.74
C GLU A 19 0.34 9.60 -1.62
N HIS A 20 -0.97 9.79 -1.51
CA HIS A 20 -1.80 9.21 -0.45
C HIS A 20 -3.08 8.57 -1.00
N PRO A 21 -2.97 7.54 -1.85
CA PRO A 21 -4.12 6.79 -2.32
C PRO A 21 -4.76 6.01 -1.15
N CYS A 22 -6.09 6.10 -1.01
CA CYS A 22 -6.81 5.45 0.10
C CYS A 22 -6.99 3.93 -0.10
N ASN A 23 -6.76 3.42 -1.32
CA ASN A 23 -6.85 2.01 -1.66
C ASN A 23 -6.02 1.67 -2.91
N LEU A 24 -5.83 0.36 -3.17
CA LEU A 24 -5.04 -0.14 -4.30
C LEU A 24 -5.60 0.26 -5.68
N PHE A 25 -6.92 0.43 -5.79
CA PHE A 25 -7.52 0.88 -7.05
C PHE A 25 -7.06 2.32 -7.36
N VAL A 26 -7.16 3.24 -6.39
CA VAL A 26 -6.69 4.62 -6.57
C VAL A 26 -5.19 4.66 -6.86
N ALA A 27 -4.39 3.91 -6.09
CA ALA A 27 -2.93 3.82 -6.26
C ALA A 27 -2.52 3.34 -7.66
N GLY A 28 -3.24 2.36 -8.22
CA GLY A 28 -2.97 1.82 -9.55
C GLY A 28 -3.62 2.61 -10.69
N PHE A 29 -4.57 3.48 -10.39
CA PHE A 29 -5.30 4.29 -11.37
C PHE A 29 -4.60 5.62 -11.67
N ILE A 30 -3.96 6.24 -10.67
CA ILE A 30 -3.28 7.52 -10.83
C ILE A 30 -1.81 7.31 -11.26
N GLY A 31 -1.45 7.90 -12.40
CA GLY A 31 -0.11 7.82 -12.99
C GLY A 31 -0.03 6.94 -14.23
N SER A 32 0.84 7.31 -15.18
CA SER A 32 1.15 6.51 -16.38
C SER A 32 2.66 6.54 -16.62
N PRO A 33 3.36 5.39 -16.58
CA PRO A 33 2.85 4.04 -16.34
C PRO A 33 2.23 3.82 -14.95
N LYS A 34 1.45 2.73 -14.79
CA LYS A 34 0.82 2.37 -13.52
C LYS A 34 1.85 2.06 -12.43
N MET A 35 1.44 2.22 -11.16
CA MET A 35 2.24 1.82 -10.00
C MET A 35 2.51 0.31 -10.00
N ASN A 36 3.71 -0.08 -9.59
CA ASN A 36 4.07 -1.48 -9.39
C ASN A 36 3.54 -1.96 -8.03
N PHE A 37 2.95 -3.16 -8.00
CA PHE A 37 2.60 -3.86 -6.76
C PHE A 37 3.48 -5.10 -6.62
N ILE A 38 4.07 -5.27 -5.44
CA ILE A 38 4.96 -6.38 -5.12
C ILE A 38 4.37 -7.09 -3.90
N GLU A 39 4.06 -8.37 -4.05
CA GLU A 39 3.53 -9.17 -2.94
C GLU A 39 4.57 -9.32 -1.84
N ALA A 40 4.13 -9.19 -0.60
CA ALA A 40 4.96 -9.38 0.58
C ALA A 40 4.19 -10.05 1.73
N GLU A 41 4.92 -10.43 2.76
CA GLU A 41 4.38 -10.92 4.03
C GLU A 41 4.94 -10.10 5.18
N ILE A 42 4.14 -9.87 6.23
CA ILE A 42 4.61 -9.19 7.44
C ILE A 42 5.61 -10.10 8.15
N ALA A 43 6.87 -9.65 8.26
CA ALA A 43 7.95 -10.39 8.90
C ALA A 43 8.09 -10.03 10.38
N ALA A 44 7.87 -8.76 10.74
CA ALA A 44 7.86 -8.31 12.13
C ALA A 44 7.05 -7.02 12.29
N LEU A 45 6.53 -6.82 13.51
CA LEU A 45 5.82 -5.62 13.93
C LEU A 45 6.62 -4.95 15.06
N GLY A 46 6.71 -3.62 15.01
CA GLY A 46 7.30 -2.80 16.05
C GLY A 46 6.52 -1.50 16.21
N ASP A 47 6.88 -0.72 17.22
CA ASP A 47 6.21 0.56 17.49
C ASP A 47 6.38 1.54 16.31
N GLY A 48 5.28 1.79 15.58
CA GLY A 48 5.24 2.62 14.37
C GLY A 48 6.07 2.09 13.19
N ARG A 49 6.39 0.79 13.16
CA ARG A 49 7.20 0.17 12.11
C ARG A 49 6.70 -1.22 11.75
N VAL A 50 6.77 -1.53 10.46
CA VAL A 50 6.49 -2.87 9.94
C VAL A 50 7.64 -3.30 9.05
N ASP A 51 8.24 -4.45 9.38
CA ASP A 51 9.22 -5.11 8.53
C ASP A 51 8.46 -6.10 7.64
N VAL A 52 8.57 -5.95 6.32
CA VAL A 52 7.90 -6.79 5.31
C VAL A 52 8.93 -7.60 4.51
N LYS A 53 8.62 -8.86 4.25
CA LYS A 53 9.45 -9.74 3.42
C LYS A 53 8.81 -9.91 2.05
N LEU A 54 9.57 -9.60 0.99
CA LEU A 54 9.03 -9.68 -0.37
C LEU A 54 8.93 -11.13 -0.84
N SER A 55 7.79 -11.48 -1.45
CA SER A 55 7.54 -12.80 -2.03
C SER A 55 8.60 -13.14 -3.08
N GLY A 56 9.10 -14.37 -3.04
CA GLY A 56 10.12 -14.85 -3.99
C GLY A 56 11.54 -14.34 -3.75
N SER A 57 11.78 -13.57 -2.68
CA SER A 57 13.13 -13.13 -2.30
C SER A 57 13.41 -13.31 -0.80
N LYS A 58 14.68 -13.18 -0.41
CA LYS A 58 15.08 -13.08 1.01
C LYS A 58 15.14 -11.64 1.51
N LEU A 59 14.70 -10.67 0.69
CA LEU A 59 14.77 -9.26 1.02
C LEU A 59 13.67 -8.89 2.03
N VAL A 60 14.09 -8.28 3.13
CA VAL A 60 13.20 -7.70 4.15
C VAL A 60 13.39 -6.19 4.13
N LEU A 61 12.29 -5.47 3.98
CA LEU A 61 12.26 -4.01 3.97
C LEU A 61 11.64 -3.51 5.27
N ARG A 62 12.29 -2.50 5.87
CA ARG A 62 11.77 -1.81 7.05
C ARG A 62 11.03 -0.57 6.62
N THR A 63 9.77 -0.47 7.00
CA THR A 63 8.91 0.67 6.68
C THR A 63 8.47 1.41 7.95
N ARG A 64 8.16 2.70 7.80
CA ARG A 64 7.55 3.51 8.87
C ARG A 64 6.07 3.62 8.59
N VAL A 65 5.33 2.62 9.05
CA VAL A 65 3.88 2.56 9.00
C VAL A 65 3.40 1.90 10.28
N ASP A 66 2.22 2.30 10.75
CA ASP A 66 1.57 1.63 11.86
C ASP A 66 1.01 0.28 11.38
N GLY A 67 1.33 -0.79 12.10
CA GLY A 67 0.83 -2.13 11.80
C GLY A 67 -0.65 -2.33 12.11
N GLY A 68 -1.28 -1.43 12.86
CA GLY A 68 -2.70 -1.47 13.19
C GLY A 68 -3.11 -2.82 13.78
N SER A 69 -4.03 -3.51 13.11
CA SER A 69 -4.53 -4.83 13.49
C SER A 69 -3.83 -6.00 12.78
N ALA A 70 -2.72 -5.76 12.07
CA ALA A 70 -2.03 -6.79 11.31
C ALA A 70 -1.24 -7.74 12.21
N ALA A 71 -1.01 -8.95 11.73
CA ALA A 71 -0.24 -10.00 12.39
C ALA A 71 0.98 -10.41 11.55
N VAL A 72 2.01 -10.93 12.22
CA VAL A 72 3.17 -11.54 11.53
C VAL A 72 2.68 -12.73 10.71
N GLY A 73 3.08 -12.76 9.43
CA GLY A 73 2.64 -13.75 8.44
C GLY A 73 1.47 -13.30 7.56
N ASP A 74 0.84 -12.16 7.86
CA ASP A 74 -0.21 -11.61 6.97
C ASP A 74 0.38 -11.23 5.62
N LYS A 75 -0.36 -11.51 4.55
CA LYS A 75 0.00 -11.11 3.19
C LYS A 75 -0.40 -9.66 2.94
N VAL A 76 0.50 -8.90 2.34
CA VAL A 76 0.33 -7.47 2.00
C VAL A 76 0.82 -7.16 0.59
#